data_AF-A0AAC9ULI9-F1
#
_entry.id   AF-A0AAC9ULI9-F1
#
_cell.length_a   1.000
_cell.length_b   1.000
_cell.length_c   1.000
_cell.angle_alpha   90.00
_cell.angle_beta   90.00
_cell.angle_gamma   90.00
#
_symmetry.space_group_name_H-M   'P 1'
#
loop_
_entity.id
_entity.type
_entity.pdbx_description
1 polymer ?
#
loop_
_entity_poly.entity_id
_entity_poly.type
_entity_poly.pdbx_seq_one_letter_code
_entity_poly.pdbx_strand_id
1 'polypeptide(L)' 'MLKGESILQLQIGQLRHDAQTDPLTGIHNRRSLKAWLDKLIHEQTLFTILEIDIDFFKRVNDTYGHDKAMKHSKH' A
#
# COMPACT_ATOMS: atom_id res chain seq x y z
N MET A 1 9.58 31.95 -5.34
CA MET A 1 8.35 31.46 -4.67
C MET A 1 7.93 30.04 -5.10
N LEU A 2 8.41 29.51 -6.24
CA LEU A 2 7.98 28.20 -6.79
C LEU A 2 8.51 26.94 -6.07
N LYS A 3 9.67 26.98 -5.39
CA LYS A 3 10.29 25.77 -4.80
C LYS A 3 9.47 25.14 -3.66
N GLY A 4 8.84 25.96 -2.81
CA GLY A 4 8.09 25.48 -1.65
C GLY A 4 6.83 24.71 -2.04
N GLU A 5 6.16 25.17 -3.10
CA GLU A 5 4.95 24.52 -3.62
C GLU A 5 5.27 23.14 -4.22
N SER A 6 6.37 23.00 -4.96
CA SER A 6 6.81 21.71 -5.50
C SER A 6 7.13 20.70 -4.39
N ILE A 7 7.76 21.14 -3.30
CA ILE A 7 8.08 20.26 -2.16
C ILE A 7 6.81 19.77 -1.48
N LEU A 8 5.82 20.65 -1.28
CA LEU A 8 4.53 20.25 -0.70
C LEU A 8 3.79 19.24 -1.58
N GLN A 9 3.81 19.42 -2.91
CA GLN A 9 3.21 18.44 -3.82
C GLN A 9 3.91 17.08 -3.76
N LEU A 10 5.24 17.06 -3.65
CA LEU A 10 6.00 15.82 -3.47
C LEU A 10 5.65 15.13 -2.15
N GLN A 11 5.57 15.88 -1.04
CA GLN A 11 5.20 15.35 0.27
C GLN A 11 3.77 14.80 0.27
N ILE A 12 2.82 15.50 -0.34
CA ILE A 12 1.45 15.01 -0.50
C ILE A 12 1.42 13.74 -1.35
N GLY A 13 2.20 13.69 -2.43
CA GLY A 13 2.36 12.51 -3.27
C GLY A 13 2.86 11.30 -2.47
N GLN A 14 3.91 11.49 -1.67
CA GLN A 14 4.47 10.45 -0.82
C GLN A 14 3.47 9.98 0.24
N LEU A 15 2.84 10.90 0.95
CA LEU A 15 1.82 10.58 1.96
C LEU A 15 0.63 9.83 1.36
N ARG A 16 0.23 10.19 0.14
CA ARG A 16 -0.82 9.46 -0.58
C ARG A 16 -0.36 8.05 -0.94
N HIS A 17 0.87 7.90 -1.45
CA HIS A 17 1.44 6.59 -1.77
C HIS A 17 1.48 5.69 -0.52
N ASP A 18 2.08 6.17 0.57
CA ASP A 18 2.24 5.41 1.82
C ASP A 18 0.89 5.07 2.46
N ALA A 19 -0.12 5.95 2.33
CA ALA A 19 -1.48 5.67 2.79
C ALA A 19 -2.19 4.60 1.96
N GLN A 20 -1.75 4.38 0.72
CA GLN A 20 -2.39 3.51 -0.27
C GLN A 20 -1.68 2.17 -0.47
N THR A 21 -0.43 2.02 -0.06
CA THR A 21 0.36 0.79 -0.22
C THR A 21 0.60 0.07 1.09
N ASP A 22 0.93 -1.22 1.00
CA ASP A 22 1.47 -2.00 2.10
C ASP A 22 3.01 -1.92 2.08
N PRO A 23 3.67 -1.53 3.17
CA PRO A 23 5.11 -1.26 3.17
C PRO A 23 5.98 -2.51 3.00
N LEU A 24 5.44 -3.71 3.25
CA LEU A 24 6.22 -4.96 3.11
C LEU A 24 6.25 -5.46 1.66
N THR A 25 5.19 -5.17 0.90
CA THR A 25 4.99 -5.72 -0.44
C THR A 25 4.97 -4.66 -1.55
N GLY A 26 4.75 -3.39 -1.20
CA GLY A 26 4.62 -2.28 -2.15
C GLY A 26 3.31 -2.29 -2.95
N ILE A 27 2.44 -3.28 -2.74
CA ILE A 27 1.13 -3.37 -3.42
C ILE A 27 0.08 -2.51 -2.71
N HIS A 28 -1.05 -2.28 -3.35
CA HIS A 28 -2.16 -1.57 -2.73
C HIS A 28 -2.68 -2.30 -1.49
N ASN A 29 -2.84 -1.55 -0.40
CA ASN A 29 -3.37 -2.07 0.84
C ASN A 29 -4.90 -2.24 0.77
N ARG A 30 -5.47 -2.87 1.81
CA ARG A 30 -6.90 -3.11 1.93
C ARG A 30 -7.75 -1.83 1.88
N ARG A 31 -7.22 -0.70 2.35
CA ARG A 31 -7.93 0.60 2.31
C ARG A 31 -8.08 1.08 0.86
N SER A 32 -7.03 0.97 0.06
CA SER A 32 -7.06 1.26 -1.38
C SER A 32 -8.05 0.37 -2.13
N LEU A 33 -8.05 -0.94 -1.82
CA LEU A 33 -9.04 -1.87 -2.40
C LEU A 33 -10.47 -1.41 -2.08
N LYS A 34 -10.76 -1.05 -0.83
CA LYS A 34 -12.09 -0.57 -0.43
C LYS A 34 -12.51 0.67 -1.22
N ALA A 35 -11.63 1.67 -1.34
CA ALA A 35 -11.93 2.89 -2.09
C ALA A 35 -12.22 2.61 -3.58
N TRP A 36 -11.50 1.65 -4.17
CA TRP A 36 -11.74 1.23 -5.54
C TRP A 36 -13.08 0.49 -5.70
N LEU A 37 -13.41 -0.41 -4.78
CA LEU A 37 -14.71 -1.10 -4.78
C LEU A 37 -15.88 -0.14 -4.59
N ASP A 38 -15.77 0.82 -3.66
CA ASP A 38 -16.80 1.85 -3.44
C ASP A 38 -17.07 2.63 -4.73
N LYS A 39 -16.01 2.94 -5.50
CA LYS A 39 -16.13 3.60 -6.82
C LYS A 39 -16.86 2.72 -7.83
N LEU A 40 -16.46 1.46 -7.97
CA LEU A 40 -17.10 0.54 -8.93
C LEU A 40 -18.58 0.31 -8.61
N ILE A 41 -18.92 0.19 -7.32
CA ILE A 41 -20.30 0.08 -6.85
C ILE A 41 -21.09 1.34 -7.21
N HIS A 42 -20.53 2.52 -6.95
CA HIS A 42 -21.17 3.79 -7.28
C HIS A 42 -21.42 3.93 -8.79
N GLU A 43 -20.44 3.51 -9.60
CA GLU A 43 -20.52 3.52 -11.06
C GLU A 43 -21.36 2.37 -11.64
N GLN A 44 -21.95 1.51 -10.79
CA GLN A 44 -22.72 0.31 -11.18
C GLN A 44 -21.95 -0.58 -12.16
N THR A 45 -20.62 -0.60 -12.04
CA THR A 45 -19.76 -1.43 -12.88
C THR A 45 -19.75 -2.85 -12.35
N LEU A 46 -20.01 -3.83 -13.20
CA LEU A 46 -19.88 -5.25 -12.84
C LEU A 46 -18.41 -5.61 -12.61
N PHE A 47 -18.12 -6.28 -11.50
CA PHE A 47 -16.78 -6.75 -11.17
C PHE A 47 -16.83 -8.10 -10.44
N THR A 48 -15.67 -8.74 -10.31
CA THR A 48 -15.47 -9.95 -9.52
C THR A 48 -14.25 -9.76 -8.63
N ILE A 49 -14.30 -10.31 -7.42
CA ILE A 49 -13.19 -10.27 -6.47
C ILE A 49 -12.63 -11.69 -6.33
N LEU A 50 -11.31 -11.80 -6.38
CA LEU A 50 -10.56 -12.98 -5.98
C LEU A 50 -9.77 -12.63 -4.71
N GLU A 51 -10.08 -13.31 -3.61
CA GLU A 51 -9.31 -13.23 -2.37
C GLU A 51 -8.41 -14.46 -2.28
N ILE A 52 -7.12 -14.24 -2.07
CA ILE A 52 -6.11 -15.28 -1.95
C ILE A 52 -5.53 -15.18 -0.54
N ASP A 53 -5.65 -16.24 0.24
CA ASP A 53 -4.93 -16.40 1.50
C ASP A 53 -3.68 -17.26 1.26
N ILE A 54 -2.55 -16.86 1.86
CA ILE A 54 -1.30 -17.62 1.76
C ILE A 54 -1.09 -18.36 3.08
N ASP A 55 -1.40 -19.65 3.06
CA ASP A 55 -1.20 -20.54 4.20
C ASP A 55 0.26 -20.50 4.70
N PHE A 56 0.43 -20.48 6.03
CA PHE A 56 1.73 -20.45 6.70
C PHE A 56 2.63 -19.23 6.39
N PHE A 57 2.10 -18.18 5.75
CA PHE A 57 2.87 -16.96 5.45
C PHE A 57 3.50 -16.33 6.71
N LYS A 58 2.78 -16.36 7.84
CA LYS A 58 3.29 -15.91 9.15
C LYS A 58 4.58 -16.63 9.53
N ARG A 59 4.68 -17.95 9.33
CA ARG A 59 5.88 -18.73 9.65
C ARG A 59 7.06 -18.33 8.76
N VAL A 60 6.82 -18.07 7.47
CA VAL A 60 7.86 -17.58 6.54
C VAL A 60 8.32 -16.18 6.96
N ASN A 61 7.40 -15.27 7.28
CA ASN A 61 7.75 -13.92 7.73
C ASN A 61 8.46 -13.93 9.09
N ASP A 62 8.06 -14.80 10.02
CA ASP A 62 8.72 -14.94 11.32
C ASP A 62 10.11 -15.61 11.18
N THR A 63 10.32 -16.44 10.15
CA THR A 63 11.61 -17.12 9.88
C THR A 63 12.60 -16.24 9.10
N TYR A 64 12.12 -15.43 8.14
CA TYR A 64 12.97 -14.67 7.22
C TYR A 64 12.80 -13.14 7.32
N GLY A 65 11.76 -12.65 7.99
CA GLY A 65 11.39 -11.24 8.06
C GLY A 65 12.11 -10.45 9.16
N HIS A 66 12.61 -11.11 10.20
CA HIS A 66 13.43 -10.46 11.24
C HIS A 66 14.70 -9.81 10.67
N ASP A 67 15.28 -10.38 9.60
CA ASP A 67 16.50 -9.85 8.95
C ASP A 67 16.24 -8.70 7.95
N LYS A 68 15.03 -8.60 7.39
CA LYS A 68 14.70 -7.56 6.38
C LYS A 68 14.12 -6.27 6.95
N ALA A 69 13.49 -6.31 8.13
CA ALA A 69 12.94 -5.13 8.78
C ALA A 69 14.04 -4.10 9.17
N MET A 70 15.26 -4.55 9.44
CA MET A 70 16.37 -3.70 9.89
C MET A 70 17.05 -2.88 8.78
N LYS A 71 16.76 -3.12 7.48
CA LYS A 71 17.49 -2.46 6.37
C LYS A 71 16.87 -1.19 5.81
N HIS A 72 15.64 -0.82 6.16
CA HIS A 72 14.99 0.39 5.64
C HIS A 72 14.86 1.54 6.66
N SER A 73 15.37 1.39 7.89
CA SER A 73 15.39 2.46 8.91
C SER A 73 16.75 3.17 9.03
N LYS A 74 17.58 3.14 7.98
CA LYS A 74 18.79 3.95 7.87
C LYS A 74 19.00 4.34 6.41
N HIS A 75 18.41 5.46 5.98
CA HIS A 75 19.05 6.53 5.21
C HIS A 75 18.07 7.71 5.11
#